data_AF-A0A916GTN3-F1
#
_entry.id   AF-A0A916GTN3-F1
#
_cell.length_a   1.000
_cell.length_b   1.000
_cell.length_c   1.000
_cell.angle_alpha   90.00
_cell.angle_beta   90.00
_cell.angle_gamma   90.00
#
_symmetry.space_group_name_H-M   'P 1'
#
loop_
_entity.id
_entity.type
_entity.pdbx_description
1 polymer ?
#
loop_
_entity_poly.entity_id
_entity_poly.type
_entity_poly.pdbx_seq_one_letter_code
_entity_poly.pdbx_strand_id
1 'polypeptide(L)'
;MNLSALTALSPLDGRYAAKVEPLRAHFSEFGLIRNRIRVEIEWLKALAAAPEIAEVAAFSAATIDELDLVVSGFAVSDADAIKTIEARTNHDVKAVEYWLKDRFKDNPEVMRVSEFIH
;
A
#
# COMPACT_ATOMS: atom_id res chain seq x y z
N MET A 1 17.53 -17.13 16.54
CA MET A 1 18.39 -17.17 15.33
C MET A 1 17.82 -16.16 14.36
N ASN A 2 18.65 -15.38 13.66
CA ASN A 2 18.16 -14.43 12.66
C ASN A 2 17.90 -15.13 11.32
N LEU A 3 17.00 -14.58 10.51
CA LEU A 3 16.73 -15.11 9.16
C LEU A 3 17.97 -14.91 8.27
N SER A 4 18.36 -15.97 7.59
CA SER A 4 19.44 -16.03 6.59
C SER A 4 19.13 -17.14 5.60
N ALA A 5 19.86 -17.22 4.48
CA ALA A 5 19.67 -18.33 3.53
C ALA A 5 19.92 -19.73 4.15
N LEU A 6 20.74 -19.83 5.20
CA LEU A 6 21.05 -21.08 5.90
C LEU A 6 20.03 -21.43 7.00
N THR A 7 19.33 -20.43 7.55
CA THR A 7 18.36 -20.59 8.64
C THR A 7 16.91 -20.47 8.17
N ALA A 8 16.68 -20.17 6.89
CA ALA A 8 15.37 -20.13 6.28
C ALA A 8 14.69 -21.50 6.33
N LEU A 9 13.44 -21.53 6.80
CA LEU A 9 12.64 -22.77 6.87
C LEU A 9 12.33 -23.32 5.47
N SER A 10 11.95 -22.43 4.55
CA SER A 10 11.70 -22.77 3.15
C SER A 10 12.98 -22.63 2.33
N PRO A 11 13.33 -23.61 1.48
CA PRO A 11 14.46 -23.48 0.57
C PRO A 11 14.24 -22.43 -0.51
N LEU A 12 12.99 -22.01 -0.77
CA LEU A 12 12.66 -20.92 -1.70
C LEU A 12 13.25 -19.59 -1.23
N ASP A 13 13.34 -19.38 0.08
CA ASP A 13 13.95 -18.18 0.67
C ASP A 13 15.43 -18.34 1.04
N GLY A 14 15.98 -19.55 0.85
CA GLY A 14 17.37 -19.88 1.12
C GLY A 14 18.10 -20.44 -0.09
N ARG A 15 18.23 -21.77 -0.16
CA ARG A 15 18.99 -22.48 -1.21
C ARG A 15 18.65 -22.05 -2.64
N TYR A 16 17.39 -21.71 -2.90
CA TYR A 16 16.88 -21.36 -4.23
C TYR A 16 16.49 -19.88 -4.35
N ALA A 17 16.81 -19.03 -3.37
CA ALA A 17 16.43 -17.61 -3.36
C ALA A 17 16.78 -16.89 -4.67
N ALA A 18 18.01 -17.06 -5.17
CA ALA A 18 18.45 -16.43 -6.42
C ALA A 18 17.62 -16.85 -7.66
N LYS A 19 16.98 -18.03 -7.63
CA LYS A 19 16.13 -18.51 -8.74
C LYS A 19 14.73 -17.90 -8.72
N VAL A 20 14.28 -17.44 -7.56
CA VAL A 20 12.93 -16.93 -7.34
C VAL A 20 12.92 -15.47 -6.88
N GLU A 21 14.06 -14.79 -6.88
CA GLU A 21 14.20 -13.39 -6.45
C GLU A 21 13.16 -12.45 -7.08
N PRO A 22 12.85 -12.53 -8.40
CA PRO A 22 11.82 -11.68 -8.99
C PRO A 22 10.42 -11.88 -8.39
N LEU A 23 10.14 -13.06 -7.84
CA LEU A 23 8.85 -13.38 -7.22
C LEU A 23 8.62 -12.64 -5.90
N ARG A 24 9.69 -12.18 -5.22
CA ARG A 24 9.57 -11.42 -3.97
C ARG A 24 8.76 -10.15 -4.17
N ALA A 25 8.88 -9.50 -5.32
CA ALA A 25 8.10 -8.30 -5.63
C ALA A 25 6.59 -8.57 -5.73
N HIS A 26 6.13 -9.82 -5.82
CA HIS A 26 4.73 -10.16 -6.06
C HIS A 26 4.10 -10.98 -4.93
N PHE A 27 4.83 -11.95 -4.38
CA PHE A 27 4.28 -12.95 -3.45
C PHE A 27 4.84 -12.85 -2.03
N SER A 28 5.69 -11.87 -1.75
CA SER A 28 6.06 -11.56 -0.37
C SER A 28 4.99 -10.71 0.32
N GLU A 29 5.10 -10.56 1.64
CA GLU A 29 4.31 -9.60 2.42
C GLU A 29 4.43 -8.18 1.84
N PHE A 30 5.64 -7.76 1.45
CA PHE A 30 5.86 -6.48 0.77
C PHE A 30 5.06 -6.38 -0.54
N GLY A 31 5.09 -7.44 -1.36
CA GLY A 31 4.32 -7.50 -2.60
C GLY A 31 2.81 -7.42 -2.37
N LEU A 32 2.31 -8.10 -1.34
CA LEU A 32 0.91 -8.05 -0.92
C LEU A 32 0.50 -6.64 -0.49
N ILE A 33 1.26 -6.02 0.43
CA ILE A 33 0.99 -4.67 0.94
C ILE A 33 1.02 -3.65 -0.21
N ARG A 34 2.04 -3.68 -1.06
CA ARG A 34 2.15 -2.77 -2.22
C ARG A 34 0.93 -2.86 -3.13
N ASN A 35 0.47 -4.09 -3.41
CA ASN A 35 -0.70 -4.28 -4.26
C ASN A 35 -2.02 -3.86 -3.58
N ARG A 36 -2.14 -4.02 -2.25
CA ARG A 36 -3.28 -3.48 -1.49
C ARG A 36 -3.35 -1.96 -1.59
N ILE A 37 -2.23 -1.28 -1.35
CA ILE A 37 -2.12 0.17 -1.51
C ILE A 37 -2.50 0.61 -2.92
N ARG A 38 -2.01 -0.10 -3.94
CA ARG A 38 -2.39 0.16 -5.33
C ARG A 38 -3.90 0.05 -5.54
N VAL A 39 -4.53 -1.01 -5.05
CA VAL A 39 -5.98 -1.20 -5.23
C VAL A 39 -6.78 -0.11 -4.52
N GLU A 40 -6.42 0.23 -3.28
CA GLU A 40 -7.08 1.29 -2.50
C GLU A 40 -6.98 2.66 -3.20
N ILE A 41 -5.81 2.98 -3.76
CA ILE A 41 -5.60 4.22 -4.52
C ILE A 41 -6.40 4.22 -5.83
N GLU A 42 -6.35 3.13 -6.60
CA GLU A 42 -7.13 3.03 -7.85
C GLU A 42 -8.64 3.03 -7.59
N TRP A 43 -9.07 2.48 -6.46
CA TRP A 43 -10.46 2.54 -6.03
C TRP A 43 -10.90 3.97 -5.73
N LEU A 44 -10.13 4.71 -4.92
CA LEU A 44 -10.44 6.11 -4.62
C LEU A 44 -10.44 6.99 -5.88
N LYS A 45 -9.49 6.77 -6.80
CA LYS A 45 -9.46 7.43 -8.12
C LYS A 45 -10.72 7.10 -8.95
N ALA A 46 -11.16 5.85 -8.95
CA ALA A 46 -12.36 5.44 -9.66
C ALA A 46 -13.62 6.09 -9.07
N LEU A 47 -13.73 6.17 -7.73
CA LEU A 47 -14.82 6.87 -7.06
C LEU A 47 -14.86 8.36 -7.45
N ALA A 48 -13.72 9.04 -7.42
CA ALA A 48 -13.63 10.46 -7.81
C ALA A 48 -13.95 10.69 -9.30
N ALA A 49 -13.66 9.71 -10.17
CA ALA A 49 -13.92 9.81 -11.60
C ALA A 49 -15.39 9.50 -11.97
N ALA A 50 -16.18 8.93 -11.05
CA ALA A 50 -17.58 8.57 -11.27
C ALA A 50 -18.50 9.77 -10.96
N PRO A 51 -19.07 10.46 -11.97
CA PRO A 51 -19.91 11.65 -11.75
C PRO A 51 -21.19 11.36 -10.95
N GLU A 52 -21.63 10.10 -10.89
CA GLU A 52 -22.76 9.66 -10.08
C GLU A 52 -22.50 9.66 -8.56
N ILE A 53 -21.25 9.72 -8.11
CA ILE A 53 -20.85 9.75 -6.69
C ILE A 53 -20.52 11.19 -6.30
N ALA A 54 -21.55 11.99 -6.03
CA ALA A 54 -21.41 13.43 -5.78
C ALA A 54 -20.60 13.76 -4.51
N GLU A 55 -20.52 12.83 -3.56
CA GLU A 55 -19.72 12.95 -2.33
C GLU A 55 -18.21 12.95 -2.59
N VAL A 56 -17.77 12.35 -3.71
CA VAL A 56 -16.36 12.25 -4.10
C VAL A 56 -16.14 13.04 -5.39
N ALA A 57 -15.84 14.33 -5.23
CA ALA A 57 -15.54 15.20 -6.37
C ALA A 57 -14.29 14.72 -7.14
N ALA A 58 -14.30 14.94 -8.46
CA ALA A 58 -13.15 14.64 -9.31
C ALA A 58 -11.87 15.32 -8.81
N PHE A 59 -10.82 14.52 -8.70
CA PHE A 59 -9.51 15.01 -8.28
C PHE A 59 -8.82 15.84 -9.34
N SER A 60 -8.03 16.81 -8.89
CA SER A 60 -7.11 17.55 -9.75
C SER A 60 -5.99 16.65 -10.27
N ALA A 61 -5.38 17.05 -11.38
CA ALA A 61 -4.22 16.34 -11.93
C ALA A 61 -3.08 16.22 -10.91
N ALA A 62 -2.87 17.24 -10.08
CA ALA A 62 -1.84 17.21 -9.03
C ALA A 62 -2.13 16.14 -7.96
N THR A 63 -3.38 15.99 -7.54
CA THR A 63 -3.78 14.92 -6.60
C THR A 63 -3.63 13.54 -7.24
N ILE A 64 -3.99 13.39 -8.51
CA ILE A 64 -3.79 12.12 -9.25
C ILE A 64 -2.29 11.78 -9.36
N ASP A 65 -1.44 12.74 -9.69
CA ASP A 65 0.01 12.55 -9.76
C ASP A 65 0.60 12.15 -8.39
N GLU A 66 0.11 12.75 -7.30
CA GLU A 66 0.55 12.41 -5.94
C GLU A 66 0.15 10.97 -5.57
N LEU A 67 -1.09 10.57 -5.89
CA LEU A 67 -1.59 9.21 -5.69
C LEU A 67 -0.76 8.18 -6.49
N ASP A 68 -0.45 8.47 -7.74
CA ASP A 68 0.37 7.60 -8.60
C ASP A 68 1.82 7.52 -8.11
N LEU A 69 2.35 8.60 -7.54
CA LEU A 69 3.68 8.62 -6.95
C LEU A 69 3.78 7.72 -5.72
N VAL A 70 2.71 7.61 -4.92
CA VAL A 70 2.67 6.69 -3.77
C VAL A 70 2.78 5.23 -4.23
N VAL A 71 2.09 4.86 -5.30
CA VAL A 71 2.15 3.49 -5.84
C VAL A 71 3.51 3.19 -6.47
N SER A 72 4.01 4.10 -7.30
CA SER A 72 5.26 3.91 -8.05
C SER A 72 6.52 4.02 -7.19
N GLY A 73 6.46 4.81 -6.11
CA GLY A 73 7.56 5.03 -5.16
C GLY A 73 7.51 4.15 -3.92
N PHE A 74 6.57 3.21 -3.80
CA PHE A 74 6.39 2.40 -2.59
C PHE A 74 7.64 1.58 -2.24
N ALA A 75 8.18 1.81 -1.04
CA ALA A 75 9.44 1.25 -0.58
C ALA A 75 9.26 0.32 0.63
N VAL A 76 10.31 -0.45 0.97
CA VAL A 76 10.28 -1.38 2.12
C VAL A 76 9.98 -0.65 3.43
N SER A 77 10.49 0.58 3.60
CA SER A 77 10.20 1.42 4.77
C SER A 77 8.72 1.75 4.94
N ASP A 78 7.97 1.85 3.84
CA ASP A 78 6.53 2.09 3.88
C ASP A 78 5.78 0.84 4.36
N ALA A 79 6.20 -0.34 3.86
CA ALA A 79 5.67 -1.60 4.35
C ALA A 79 5.97 -1.80 5.85
N ASP A 80 7.17 -1.46 6.32
CA ASP A 80 7.53 -1.50 7.74
C ASP A 80 6.66 -0.56 8.59
N ALA A 81 6.36 0.64 8.08
CA ALA A 81 5.46 1.58 8.73
C ALA A 81 4.03 1.00 8.85
N ILE A 82 3.52 0.39 7.79
CA ILE A 82 2.21 -0.29 7.80
C ILE A 82 2.20 -1.44 8.81
N LYS A 83 3.23 -2.31 8.85
CA LYS A 83 3.33 -3.38 9.86
C LYS A 83 3.39 -2.82 11.28
N THR A 84 4.00 -1.66 11.50
CA THR A 84 4.03 -0.99 12.80
C THR A 84 2.64 -0.52 13.25
N ILE A 85 1.82 -0.03 12.31
CA ILE A 85 0.42 0.30 12.57
C ILE A 85 -0.40 -0.96 12.82
N GLU A 86 -0.22 -1.99 11.99
CA GLU A 86 -0.90 -3.29 12.11
C GLU A 86 -0.67 -3.96 13.48
N ALA A 87 0.54 -3.86 14.02
CA ALA A 87 0.85 -4.38 15.36
C ALA A 87 0.00 -3.73 16.47
N ARG A 88 -0.55 -2.54 16.24
CA ARG A 88 -1.44 -1.83 17.18
C ARG A 88 -2.92 -2.12 16.87
N THR A 89 -3.29 -2.21 15.60
CA THR A 89 -4.69 -2.42 15.17
C THR A 89 -5.10 -3.89 15.17
N ASN A 90 -4.13 -4.81 15.08
CA ASN A 90 -4.32 -6.24 14.81
C ASN A 90 -5.20 -6.51 13.57
N HIS A 91 -5.13 -5.61 12.58
CA HIS A 91 -5.90 -5.68 11.34
C HIS A 91 -5.14 -5.00 10.19
N ASP A 92 -4.87 -5.76 9.14
CA ASP A 92 -4.03 -5.38 8.01
C ASP A 92 -4.65 -4.31 7.10
N VAL A 93 -5.93 -4.46 6.73
CA VAL A 93 -6.68 -3.45 5.94
C VAL A 93 -6.77 -2.12 6.70
N LYS A 94 -7.07 -2.16 8.00
CA LYS A 94 -7.15 -0.93 8.80
C LYS A 94 -5.80 -0.22 8.92
N ALA A 95 -4.70 -0.98 8.96
CA ALA A 95 -3.37 -0.40 8.95
C ALA A 95 -3.06 0.34 7.65
N VAL A 96 -3.49 -0.21 6.51
CA VAL A 96 -3.40 0.45 5.20
C VAL A 96 -4.21 1.74 5.17
N GLU A 97 -5.47 1.72 5.63
CA GLU A 97 -6.32 2.93 5.69
C GLU A 97 -5.66 4.04 6.51
N TYR A 98 -5.18 3.73 7.72
CA TYR A 98 -4.49 4.72 8.56
C TYR A 98 -3.21 5.25 7.93
N TRP A 99 -2.43 4.38 7.27
CA TRP A 99 -1.22 4.79 6.59
C TRP A 99 -1.52 5.74 5.43
N LEU A 100 -2.55 5.46 4.62
CA LEU A 100 -2.99 6.35 3.54
C LEU A 100 -3.48 7.70 4.08
N LYS A 101 -4.27 7.71 5.16
CA LYS A 101 -4.73 8.95 5.82
C LYS A 101 -3.56 9.81 6.32
N ASP A 102 -2.53 9.22 6.92
CA ASP A 102 -1.34 9.97 7.33
C ASP A 102 -0.51 10.44 6.12
N ARG A 103 -0.37 9.58 5.10
CA ARG A 103 0.41 9.89 3.88
C ARG A 103 -0.15 11.06 3.08
N PHE A 104 -1.47 11.26 3.11
CA PHE A 104 -2.20 12.31 2.39
C PHE A 104 -2.75 13.42 3.29
N LYS A 105 -2.33 13.52 4.56
CA LYS A 105 -2.87 14.50 5.51
C LYS A 105 -2.81 15.97 5.03
N ASP A 106 -1.84 16.27 4.17
CA ASP A 106 -1.61 17.61 3.62
C ASP A 106 -2.29 17.80 2.25
N ASN A 107 -2.96 16.77 1.71
CA ASN A 107 -3.76 16.85 0.49
C ASN A 107 -5.25 17.09 0.84
N PRO A 108 -5.79 18.31 0.65
CA PRO A 108 -7.14 18.66 1.08
C PRO A 108 -8.24 18.03 0.21
N GLU A 109 -7.93 17.55 -0.99
CA GLU A 109 -8.88 16.84 -1.84
C GLU A 109 -9.09 15.42 -1.30
N VAL A 110 -8.00 14.70 -1.05
CA VAL A 110 -8.04 13.34 -0.48
C VAL A 110 -8.63 13.35 0.94
N MET A 111 -8.19 14.29 1.80
CA MET A 111 -8.65 14.32 3.19
C MET A 111 -10.14 14.64 3.36
N ARG A 112 -10.75 15.31 2.38
CA ARG A 112 -12.19 15.56 2.38
C ARG A 112 -13.01 14.29 2.23
N VAL A 113 -12.45 13.29 1.56
CA VAL A 113 -13.07 12.01 1.24
C VAL A 113 -12.32 10.85 1.90
N SER A 114 -11.58 11.11 2.99
CA SER A 114 -10.74 10.09 3.64
C SER A 114 -11.53 8.89 4.16
N GLU A 115 -12.82 9.06 4.42
CA GLU A 115 -13.71 7.98 4.86
C GLU A 115 -14.24 7.12 3.69
N PHE A 116 -13.90 7.47 2.44
CA PHE A 116 -14.12 6.66 1.23
C PHE A 116 -12.86 5.87 0.83
N ILE A 117 -11.83 5.86 1.68
CA ILE A 117 -10.72 4.90 1.56
C ILE A 117 -11.24 3.58 2.14
N HIS A 118 -11.04 2.47 1.41
CA HIS A 118 -11.70 1.16 1.55
C HIS A 118 -13.01 0.97 0.75
#